data_AF-A0A150HJD6-F1
#
_entry.id   AF-A0A150HJD6-F1
#
_cell.length_a   1.000
_cell.length_b   1.000
_cell.length_c   1.000
_cell.angle_alpha   90.00
_cell.angle_beta   90.00
_cell.angle_gamma   90.00
#
_symmetry.space_group_name_H-M   'P 1'
#
loop_
_entity.id
_entity.type
_entity.pdbx_description
1 polymer ?
#
loop_
_entity_poly.entity_id
_entity_poly.type
_entity_poly.pdbx_seq_one_letter_code
_entity_poly.pdbx_strand_id
1 'polypeptide(L)'
;MERSIETQVSQAVDAWLRWLPRWEPATHRGRVAPCRRCFGSPVLSAAGLGADVPHGVQHGLSTRIKTIVDHAVAEYTSRNLPMLQAELDQQAARNRARSYRPAEGLDPEFEGLPLDPDPVPGAPFLFTIGGLAEQEDADIPALPPLSDDAKAALRQEVGLADDYANMVGREVCAVLLHHRLRIQAAIAQYVEPQIAAMLEELTRSLDAPFEPNGDPGLPEL
;
A
#
# COMPACT_ATOMS: atom_id res chain seq x y z
N MET A 1 -4.32 23.88 -14.16
CA MET A 1 -5.74 23.48 -14.05
C MET A 1 -5.76 22.15 -13.32
N GLU A 2 -6.33 22.12 -12.11
CA GLU A 2 -6.56 20.87 -11.37
C GLU A 2 -7.42 19.93 -12.23
N ARG A 3 -7.01 18.66 -12.34
CA ARG A 3 -7.79 17.65 -13.05
C ARG A 3 -8.90 17.18 -12.10
N SER A 4 -10.13 17.03 -12.59
CA SER A 4 -11.22 16.48 -11.78
C SER A 4 -10.86 15.10 -11.20
N ILE A 5 -11.43 14.76 -10.03
CA ILE A 5 -11.25 13.44 -9.41
C ILE A 5 -11.61 12.33 -10.41
N GLU A 6 -12.69 12.49 -11.17
CA GLU A 6 -13.08 11.58 -12.25
C GLU A 6 -11.95 11.34 -13.27
N THR A 7 -11.29 12.42 -13.73
CA THR A 7 -10.18 12.33 -14.68
C THR A 7 -8.99 11.61 -14.06
N GLN A 8 -8.66 11.89 -12.81
CA GLN A 8 -7.54 11.27 -12.10
C GLN A 8 -7.78 9.77 -11.88
N VAL A 9 -8.98 9.39 -11.43
CA VAL A 9 -9.38 7.99 -11.24
C VAL A 9 -9.36 7.24 -12.57
N SER A 10 -9.92 7.83 -13.64
CA SER A 10 -9.88 7.23 -14.98
C SER A 10 -8.45 6.97 -15.45
N GLN A 11 -7.54 7.94 -15.25
CA GLN A 11 -6.13 7.80 -15.61
C GLN A 11 -5.41 6.74 -14.77
N ALA A 12 -5.72 6.64 -13.48
CA ALA A 12 -5.18 5.61 -12.60
C ALA A 12 -5.64 4.20 -13.01
N VAL A 13 -6.93 4.04 -13.34
CA VAL A 13 -7.47 2.79 -13.88
C VAL A 13 -6.78 2.45 -15.20
N ASP A 14 -6.67 3.39 -16.13
CA ASP A 14 -6.00 3.14 -17.42
C ASP A 14 -4.52 2.79 -17.25
N ALA A 15 -3.83 3.41 -16.30
CA ALA A 15 -2.45 3.08 -15.97
C ALA A 15 -2.32 1.67 -15.38
N TRP A 16 -3.25 1.27 -14.50
CA TRP A 16 -3.31 -0.08 -13.96
C TRP A 16 -3.62 -1.12 -15.05
N LEU A 17 -4.58 -0.84 -15.93
CA LEU A 17 -4.91 -1.69 -17.08
C LEU A 17 -3.72 -1.88 -18.04
N ARG A 18 -2.92 -0.83 -18.27
CA ARG A 18 -1.67 -0.92 -19.07
C ARG A 18 -0.55 -1.70 -18.38
N TRP A 19 -0.62 -1.84 -17.06
CA TRP A 19 0.36 -2.60 -16.29
C TRP A 19 -0.02 -4.08 -16.20
N LEU A 20 -1.32 -4.39 -16.12
CA LEU A 20 -1.86 -5.73 -15.86
C LEU A 20 -1.30 -6.86 -16.76
N PRO A 21 -1.07 -6.66 -18.08
CA PRO A 21 -0.50 -7.71 -18.93
C PRO A 21 0.94 -8.11 -18.58
N ARG A 22 1.64 -7.31 -17.77
CA ARG A 22 3.01 -7.58 -17.29
C ARG A 22 3.05 -8.04 -15.83
N TRP A 23 1.89 -8.12 -15.17
CA TRP A 23 1.83 -8.73 -13.85
C TRP A 23 2.00 -10.22 -14.00
N GLU A 24 2.82 -10.85 -13.18
CA GLU A 24 2.99 -12.31 -13.11
C GLU A 24 2.76 -12.80 -11.67
N PRO A 25 2.28 -14.03 -11.48
CA PRO A 25 2.17 -14.64 -10.15
C PRO A 25 3.54 -14.72 -9.45
N ALA A 26 3.58 -14.33 -8.17
CA ALA A 26 4.79 -14.40 -7.37
C ALA A 26 5.20 -15.87 -7.10
N THR A 27 6.49 -16.18 -7.28
CA THR A 27 7.07 -17.52 -7.07
C THR A 27 7.66 -17.72 -5.67
N HIS A 28 7.71 -16.67 -4.84
CA HIS A 28 8.15 -16.75 -3.44
C HIS A 28 7.00 -17.08 -2.50
N ARG A 29 7.32 -17.61 -1.31
CA ARG A 29 6.33 -17.94 -0.28
C ARG A 29 5.37 -16.76 -0.05
N GLY A 30 4.08 -17.05 -0.21
CA GLY A 30 3.00 -16.11 0.05
C GLY A 30 2.94 -15.68 1.51
N ARG A 31 2.28 -14.55 1.73
CA ARG A 31 2.12 -13.86 3.01
C ARG A 31 1.45 -14.75 4.06
N VAL A 32 1.80 -14.56 5.34
CA VAL A 32 1.14 -15.23 6.49
C VAL A 32 -0.11 -14.46 6.95
N ALA A 33 -0.18 -13.14 6.72
CA ALA A 33 -1.27 -12.27 7.17
C ALA A 33 -1.93 -11.47 6.02
N PRO A 34 -3.25 -11.20 6.08
CA PRO A 34 -3.93 -10.33 5.13
C PRO A 34 -3.43 -8.87 5.20
N CYS A 35 -3.31 -8.22 4.04
CA CYS A 35 -2.93 -6.80 3.98
C CYS A 35 -4.03 -5.92 4.59
N ARG A 36 -3.70 -5.16 5.65
CA ARG A 36 -4.66 -4.29 6.37
C ARG A 36 -5.26 -3.17 5.53
N ARG A 37 -4.60 -2.78 4.44
CA ARG A 37 -5.09 -1.73 3.50
C ARG A 37 -6.07 -2.25 2.45
N CYS A 38 -5.91 -3.51 2.04
CA CYS A 38 -6.72 -4.09 0.97
C CYS A 38 -7.89 -4.91 1.54
N PHE A 39 -7.69 -5.58 2.67
CA PHE A 39 -8.74 -6.37 3.30
C PHE A 39 -9.93 -5.49 3.69
N GLY A 40 -11.12 -5.81 3.16
CA GLY A 40 -12.35 -5.03 3.41
C GLY A 40 -12.38 -3.64 2.78
N SER A 41 -11.46 -3.33 1.84
CA SER A 41 -11.36 -2.01 1.23
C SER A 41 -12.61 -1.64 0.41
N PRO A 42 -13.30 -0.52 0.71
CA PRO A 42 -14.41 -0.02 -0.11
C PRO A 42 -14.01 0.25 -1.56
N VAL A 43 -12.76 0.67 -1.79
CA VAL A 43 -12.20 0.94 -3.12
C VAL A 43 -12.18 -0.33 -3.97
N LEU A 44 -11.71 -1.45 -3.41
CA LEU A 44 -11.65 -2.72 -4.11
C LEU A 44 -13.05 -3.28 -4.38
N SER A 45 -13.95 -3.14 -3.41
CA SER A 45 -15.37 -3.50 -3.57
C SER A 45 -16.03 -2.71 -4.71
N ALA A 46 -15.81 -1.39 -4.77
CA ALA A 46 -16.34 -0.52 -5.83
C ALA A 46 -15.76 -0.87 -7.20
N ALA A 47 -14.47 -1.21 -7.27
CA ALA A 47 -13.79 -1.68 -8.48
C ALA A 47 -14.26 -3.09 -8.93
N GLY A 48 -15.01 -3.81 -8.09
CA GLY A 48 -15.47 -5.17 -8.36
C GLY A 48 -14.37 -6.23 -8.23
N LEU A 49 -13.32 -5.94 -7.45
CA LEU A 49 -12.23 -6.86 -7.17
C LEU A 49 -12.58 -7.70 -5.94
N GLY A 50 -12.90 -8.98 -6.18
CA GLY A 50 -13.23 -9.95 -5.15
C GLY A 50 -12.01 -10.64 -4.53
N ALA A 51 -12.26 -11.53 -3.57
CA ALA A 51 -11.24 -12.31 -2.88
C ALA A 51 -10.51 -13.33 -3.79
N ASP A 52 -11.07 -13.60 -4.97
CA ASP A 52 -10.55 -14.46 -6.03
C ASP A 52 -9.49 -13.78 -6.91
N VAL A 53 -9.39 -12.45 -6.87
CA VAL A 53 -8.36 -11.70 -7.59
C VAL A 53 -7.05 -11.77 -6.80
N PRO A 54 -5.89 -12.04 -7.42
CA PRO A 54 -4.60 -12.07 -6.72
C PRO A 54 -4.31 -10.76 -5.97
N HIS A 55 -3.77 -10.87 -4.76
CA HIS A 55 -3.48 -9.72 -3.91
C HIS A 55 -2.61 -8.66 -4.61
N GLY A 56 -1.57 -9.07 -5.34
CA GLY A 56 -0.70 -8.12 -6.07
C GLY A 56 -1.47 -7.29 -7.11
N VAL A 57 -2.48 -7.87 -7.75
CA VAL A 57 -3.36 -7.20 -8.71
C VAL A 57 -4.27 -6.19 -8.00
N GLN A 58 -4.90 -6.60 -6.90
CA GLN A 58 -5.71 -5.71 -6.05
C GLN A 58 -4.88 -4.54 -5.52
N HIS A 59 -3.70 -4.84 -4.99
CA HIS A 59 -2.78 -3.88 -4.41
C HIS A 59 -2.30 -2.84 -5.43
N GLY A 60 -2.04 -3.26 -6.67
CA GLY A 60 -1.70 -2.36 -7.76
C GLY A 60 -2.77 -1.29 -8.01
N LEU A 61 -4.05 -1.62 -7.93
CA LEU A 61 -5.12 -0.63 -8.12
C LEU A 61 -5.31 0.23 -6.87
N SER A 62 -5.40 -0.40 -5.69
CA SER A 62 -5.73 0.31 -4.44
C SER A 62 -4.68 1.37 -4.09
N THR A 63 -3.40 1.10 -4.31
CA THR A 63 -2.32 2.07 -4.07
C THR A 63 -2.45 3.33 -4.92
N ARG A 64 -2.70 3.17 -6.23
CA ARG A 64 -2.90 4.29 -7.17
C ARG A 64 -4.10 5.15 -6.78
N ILE A 65 -5.20 4.50 -6.42
CA ILE A 65 -6.41 5.20 -5.98
C ILE A 65 -6.18 5.91 -4.65
N LYS A 66 -5.49 5.26 -3.70
CA LYS A 66 -5.12 5.88 -2.43
C LYS A 66 -4.27 7.13 -2.63
N THR A 67 -3.30 7.11 -3.55
CA THR A 67 -2.49 8.29 -3.87
C THR A 67 -3.34 9.50 -4.30
N ILE A 68 -4.42 9.28 -5.05
CA ILE A 68 -5.34 10.36 -5.46
C ILE A 68 -6.04 10.95 -4.24
N VAL A 69 -6.57 10.10 -3.36
CA VAL A 69 -7.26 10.54 -2.14
C VAL A 69 -6.28 11.29 -1.23
N ASP A 70 -5.09 10.74 -1.00
CA ASP A 70 -4.06 11.34 -0.15
C ASP A 70 -3.64 12.71 -0.69
N HIS A 71 -3.48 12.86 -2.01
CA HIS A 71 -3.17 14.16 -2.63
C HIS A 71 -4.30 15.18 -2.44
N ALA A 72 -5.56 14.78 -2.68
CA ALA A 72 -6.70 15.67 -2.50
C ALA A 72 -6.82 16.14 -1.04
N VAL A 73 -6.65 15.25 -0.08
CA VAL A 73 -6.67 15.57 1.35
C VAL A 73 -5.51 16.49 1.74
N ALA A 74 -4.30 16.22 1.24
CA ALA A 74 -3.14 17.07 1.49
C ALA A 74 -3.35 18.49 0.93
N GLU A 75 -3.90 18.60 -0.27
CA GLU A 75 -4.22 19.88 -0.90
C GLU A 75 -5.27 20.65 -0.10
N TYR A 76 -6.37 19.99 0.29
CA TYR A 76 -7.39 20.58 1.16
C TYR A 76 -6.81 21.04 2.49
N THR A 77 -6.00 20.20 3.13
CA THR A 77 -5.35 20.50 4.41
C THR A 77 -4.48 21.75 4.30
N SER A 78 -3.61 21.81 3.28
CA SER A 78 -2.70 22.94 3.07
C SER A 78 -3.41 24.28 2.83
N ARG A 79 -4.61 24.24 2.22
CA ARG A 79 -5.40 25.44 1.88
C ARG A 79 -6.31 25.91 3.00
N ASN A 80 -6.85 24.98 3.79
CA ASN A 80 -7.98 25.26 4.68
C ASN A 80 -7.68 25.01 6.17
N LEU A 81 -6.65 24.23 6.50
CA LEU A 81 -6.39 23.73 7.86
C LEU A 81 -4.97 24.14 8.31
N PRO A 82 -4.74 25.45 8.58
CA PRO A 82 -3.41 25.98 8.82
C PRO A 82 -2.75 25.45 10.09
N MET A 83 -3.50 25.14 11.15
CA MET A 83 -2.90 24.60 12.38
C MET A 83 -2.46 23.15 12.18
N LEU A 84 -3.28 22.33 11.54
CA LEU A 84 -2.95 20.96 11.17
C LEU A 84 -1.78 20.94 10.18
N GLN A 85 -1.77 21.81 9.17
CA GLN A 85 -0.67 21.91 8.23
C GLN A 85 0.65 22.28 8.93
N ALA A 86 0.63 23.26 9.84
CA ALA A 86 1.81 23.65 10.61
C ALA A 86 2.34 22.52 11.50
N GLU A 87 1.45 21.70 12.08
CA GLU A 87 1.83 20.52 12.86
C GLU A 87 2.45 19.44 11.97
N LEU A 88 1.84 19.15 10.82
CA LEU A 88 2.37 18.21 9.82
C LEU A 88 3.74 18.65 9.31
N ASP A 89 3.95 19.94 9.07
CA ASP A 89 5.24 20.49 8.62
C ASP A 89 6.32 20.37 9.69
N GLN A 90 5.98 20.64 10.95
CA GLN A 90 6.88 20.43 12.10
C GLN A 90 7.27 18.94 12.21
N GLN A 91 6.29 18.04 12.14
CA GLN A 91 6.56 16.62 12.21
C GLN A 91 7.37 16.11 11.01
N ALA A 92 7.09 16.61 9.81
CA ALA A 92 7.87 16.29 8.61
C ALA A 92 9.32 16.80 8.71
N ALA A 93 9.54 17.99 9.29
CA ALA A 93 10.88 18.51 9.54
C ALA A 93 11.66 17.66 10.54
N ARG A 94 11.01 17.22 11.64
CA ARG A 94 11.61 16.28 12.60
C ARG A 94 11.95 14.95 11.95
N ASN A 95 11.01 14.37 11.21
CA ASN A 95 11.26 13.12 10.50
C ASN A 95 12.45 13.29 9.56
N ARG A 96 12.52 14.39 8.78
CA ARG A 96 13.67 14.72 7.92
C ARG A 96 15.01 14.83 8.65
N ALA A 97 15.02 15.21 9.93
CA ALA A 97 16.24 15.28 10.73
C ALA A 97 16.78 13.89 11.15
N ARG A 98 15.95 12.85 11.16
CA ARG A 98 16.38 11.46 11.45
C ARG A 98 17.23 10.90 10.30
N SER A 99 18.42 10.39 10.61
CA SER A 99 19.27 9.66 9.65
C SER A 99 18.86 8.19 9.51
N TYR A 100 18.32 7.59 10.56
CA TYR A 100 17.91 6.19 10.61
C TYR A 100 16.39 6.06 10.72
N ARG A 101 15.78 5.37 9.75
CA ARG A 101 14.33 5.22 9.63
C ARG A 101 13.96 3.81 9.18
N PRO A 102 13.92 2.85 10.11
CA PRO A 102 13.73 1.44 9.77
C PRO A 102 12.37 1.11 9.15
N ALA A 103 11.38 1.98 9.32
CA ALA A 103 10.04 1.82 8.75
C ALA A 103 9.84 2.50 7.39
N GLU A 104 10.80 3.30 6.91
CA GLU A 104 10.69 3.95 5.60
C GLU A 104 11.03 3.00 4.45
N GLY A 105 10.31 3.14 3.34
CA GLY A 105 10.50 2.30 2.15
C GLY A 105 10.04 0.85 2.30
N LEU A 106 9.36 0.52 3.41
CA LEU A 106 8.71 -0.77 3.58
C LEU A 106 7.54 -0.92 2.63
N ASP A 107 7.35 -2.13 2.12
CA ASP A 107 6.12 -2.43 1.39
C ASP A 107 4.91 -2.27 2.34
N PRO A 108 3.75 -1.82 1.83
CA PRO A 108 2.56 -1.54 2.65
C PRO A 108 2.09 -2.65 3.59
N GLU A 109 2.43 -3.90 3.33
CA GLU A 109 2.20 -5.05 4.22
C GLU A 109 3.05 -5.08 5.48
N PHE A 110 4.26 -4.53 5.42
CA PHE A 110 5.18 -4.47 6.54
C PHE A 110 5.02 -3.17 7.34
N GLU A 111 4.28 -2.21 6.79
CA GLU A 111 3.98 -0.96 7.47
C GLU A 111 3.17 -1.21 8.75
N GLY A 112 3.73 -0.79 9.89
CA GLY A 112 3.13 -0.97 11.21
C GLY A 112 3.26 -2.37 11.80
N LEU A 113 4.03 -3.27 11.17
CA LEU A 113 4.47 -4.49 11.86
C LEU A 113 5.49 -4.15 12.96
N PRO A 114 5.53 -4.91 14.06
CA PRO A 114 6.60 -4.82 15.03
C PRO A 114 7.96 -4.99 14.34
N LEU A 115 8.87 -4.03 14.54
CA LEU A 115 10.22 -4.07 13.98
C LEU A 115 11.08 -5.14 14.64
N ASP A 116 10.85 -5.36 15.94
CA ASP A 116 11.59 -6.30 16.77
C ASP A 116 10.66 -7.41 17.27
N PRO A 117 11.16 -8.65 17.37
CA PRO A 117 10.42 -9.75 17.99
C PRO A 117 10.31 -9.57 19.51
N ASP A 118 9.30 -10.21 20.11
CA ASP A 118 9.14 -10.20 21.57
C ASP A 118 10.37 -10.82 22.25
N PRO A 119 10.90 -10.19 23.32
CA PRO A 119 12.05 -10.70 24.02
C PRO A 119 11.73 -12.03 24.72
N VAL A 120 12.60 -13.02 24.52
CA VAL A 120 12.49 -14.32 25.22
C VAL A 120 13.22 -14.21 26.56
N PRO A 121 12.60 -14.61 27.70
CA PRO A 121 13.27 -14.63 29.00
C PRO A 121 14.60 -15.39 28.95
N GLY A 122 15.69 -14.74 29.36
CA GLY A 122 17.04 -15.32 29.36
C GLY A 122 17.83 -15.19 28.06
N ALA A 123 17.26 -14.60 27.00
CA ALA A 123 17.93 -14.34 25.73
C ALA A 123 17.76 -12.85 25.32
N PRO A 124 18.44 -11.91 26.00
CA PRO A 124 18.32 -10.49 25.68
C PRO A 124 18.97 -10.18 24.33
N PHE A 125 18.36 -9.30 23.54
CA PHE A 125 18.98 -8.73 22.36
C PHE A 125 20.15 -7.81 22.76
N LEU A 126 21.25 -7.83 22.00
CA LEU A 126 22.34 -6.87 22.18
C LEU A 126 21.92 -5.45 21.73
N PHE A 127 21.09 -5.38 20.69
CA PHE A 127 20.43 -4.18 20.19
C PHE A 127 19.12 -4.57 19.53
N THR A 128 18.19 -3.63 19.45
CA THR A 128 16.92 -3.76 18.70
C THR A 128 16.87 -2.68 17.63
N ILE A 129 16.18 -2.98 16.52
CA ILE A 129 15.96 -2.03 15.42
C ILE A 129 15.22 -0.80 15.95
N GLY A 130 14.18 -1.01 16.76
CA GLY A 130 13.46 0.04 17.47
C GLY A 130 14.34 0.81 18.44
N GLY A 131 15.21 0.11 19.21
CA GLY A 131 16.12 0.77 20.15
C GLY A 131 17.15 1.65 19.48
N LEU A 132 17.66 1.26 18.31
CA LEU A 132 18.54 2.12 17.49
C LEU A 132 17.79 3.35 16.96
N ALA A 133 16.53 3.19 16.56
CA ALA A 133 15.71 4.32 16.14
C ALA A 133 15.39 5.28 17.30
N GLU A 134 15.11 4.77 18.50
CA GLU A 134 14.89 5.57 19.71
C GLU A 134 16.13 6.37 20.11
N GLN A 135 17.34 5.79 19.95
CA GLN A 135 18.59 6.48 20.20
C GLN A 135 18.78 7.69 19.29
N GLU A 136 18.51 7.55 17.99
CA GLU A 136 18.54 8.70 17.08
C GLU A 136 17.45 9.73 17.41
N ASP A 137 16.26 9.27 17.81
CA ASP A 137 15.15 10.15 18.18
C ASP A 137 15.45 11.01 19.41
N ALA A 138 16.25 10.50 20.35
CA ALA A 138 16.66 11.22 21.55
C ALA A 138 17.51 12.47 21.23
N ASP A 139 18.24 12.46 20.11
CA ASP A 139 19.06 13.59 19.67
C ASP A 139 18.23 14.71 18.99
N ILE A 140 16.95 14.45 18.69
CA ILE A 140 16.06 15.42 18.03
C ILE A 140 15.30 16.23 19.09
N PRO A 141 15.55 17.55 19.21
CA PRO A 141 14.94 18.40 20.25
C PRO A 141 13.42 18.28 20.27
N ALA A 142 12.79 18.02 21.43
CA ALA A 142 11.34 17.87 21.54
C ALA A 142 10.56 19.14 21.13
N LEU A 143 9.36 18.97 20.57
CA LEU A 143 8.47 20.10 20.29
C LEU A 143 7.94 20.71 21.59
N PRO A 144 7.75 22.04 21.64
CA PRO A 144 7.09 22.67 22.78
C PRO A 144 5.65 22.15 22.90
N PRO A 145 5.14 21.94 24.12
CA PRO A 145 3.79 21.42 24.31
C PRO A 145 2.75 22.42 23.82
N LEU A 146 1.72 21.93 23.13
CA LEU A 146 0.57 22.72 22.72
C LEU A 146 -0.26 23.16 23.94
N SER A 147 -0.79 24.39 23.89
CA SER A 147 -1.82 24.84 24.84
C SER A 147 -3.11 24.04 24.67
N ASP A 148 -3.98 24.07 25.67
CA ASP A 148 -5.24 23.33 25.60
C ASP A 148 -6.16 23.86 24.49
N ASP A 149 -6.18 25.17 24.26
CA ASP A 149 -6.89 25.80 23.15
C ASP A 149 -6.32 25.34 21.79
N ALA A 150 -4.99 25.29 21.66
CA ALA A 150 -4.34 24.80 20.43
C ALA A 150 -4.64 23.33 20.17
N LYS A 151 -4.67 22.49 21.21
CA LYS A 151 -5.09 21.09 21.09
C LYS A 151 -6.55 20.96 20.68
N ALA A 152 -7.44 21.79 21.22
CA ALA A 152 -8.86 21.77 20.86
C ALA A 152 -9.06 22.16 19.39
N ALA A 153 -8.39 23.21 18.93
CA ALA A 153 -8.43 23.66 17.55
C ALA A 153 -7.83 22.62 16.58
N LEU A 154 -6.70 22.00 16.95
CA LEU A 154 -6.08 20.95 16.15
C LEU A 154 -7.02 19.74 16.00
N ARG A 155 -7.71 19.30 17.06
CA ARG A 155 -8.70 18.21 16.97
C ARG A 155 -9.85 18.55 16.03
N GLN A 156 -10.28 19.81 16.02
CA GLN A 156 -11.32 20.27 15.09
C GLN A 156 -10.83 20.18 13.64
N GLU A 157 -9.62 20.68 13.34
CA GLU A 157 -9.06 20.60 11.99
C GLU A 157 -8.81 19.16 11.54
N VAL A 158 -8.35 18.27 12.44
CA VAL A 158 -8.26 16.82 12.16
C VAL A 158 -9.62 16.24 11.79
N GLY A 159 -10.68 16.61 12.49
CA GLY A 159 -12.04 16.19 12.15
C GLY A 159 -12.47 16.65 10.75
N LEU A 160 -12.17 17.90 10.39
CA LEU A 160 -12.46 18.43 9.05
C LEU A 160 -11.68 17.71 7.94
N ALA A 161 -10.41 17.37 8.20
CA ALA A 161 -9.61 16.59 7.25
C ALA A 161 -10.20 15.18 7.04
N ASP A 162 -10.66 14.52 8.11
CA ASP A 162 -11.27 13.19 8.03
C ASP A 162 -12.62 13.23 7.28
N ASP A 163 -13.46 14.23 7.56
CA ASP A 163 -14.72 14.44 6.83
C ASP A 163 -14.46 14.64 5.32
N TYR A 164 -13.43 15.43 4.99
CA TYR A 164 -13.03 15.64 3.60
C TYR A 164 -12.49 14.35 2.94
N ALA A 165 -11.66 13.58 3.65
CA ALA A 165 -11.17 12.29 3.18
C ALA A 165 -12.31 11.31 2.91
N ASN A 166 -13.32 11.26 3.80
CA ASN A 166 -14.51 10.44 3.62
C ASN A 166 -15.34 10.87 2.40
N MET A 167 -15.49 12.18 2.17
CA MET A 167 -16.19 12.72 1.01
C MET A 167 -15.47 12.33 -0.30
N VAL A 168 -14.18 12.61 -0.42
CA VAL A 168 -13.38 12.26 -1.61
C VAL A 168 -13.36 10.75 -1.83
N GLY A 169 -13.21 9.96 -0.76
CA GLY A 169 -13.25 8.50 -0.84
C GLY A 169 -14.56 7.95 -1.43
N ARG A 170 -15.70 8.55 -1.07
CA ARG A 170 -17.02 8.20 -1.66
C ARG A 170 -17.11 8.57 -3.13
N GLU A 171 -16.62 9.76 -3.51
CA GLU A 171 -16.60 10.20 -4.90
C GLU A 171 -15.76 9.27 -5.77
N VAL A 172 -14.55 8.94 -5.32
CA VAL A 172 -13.66 7.97 -5.97
C VAL A 172 -14.34 6.62 -6.15
N CYS A 173 -15.02 6.12 -5.11
CA CYS A 173 -15.76 4.86 -5.21
C CYS A 173 -16.91 4.95 -6.24
N ALA A 174 -17.62 6.08 -6.29
CA ALA A 174 -18.67 6.30 -7.30
C ALA A 174 -18.12 6.29 -8.73
N VAL A 175 -16.96 6.91 -8.96
CA VAL A 175 -16.29 6.85 -10.28
C VAL A 175 -15.86 5.42 -10.60
N LEU A 176 -15.25 4.69 -9.66
CA LEU A 176 -14.80 3.31 -9.87
C LEU A 176 -15.93 2.35 -10.28
N LEU A 177 -17.16 2.55 -9.80
CA LEU A 177 -18.31 1.75 -10.22
C LEU A 177 -18.51 1.79 -11.75
N HIS A 178 -18.23 2.92 -12.40
CA HIS A 178 -18.33 3.07 -13.86
C HIS A 178 -17.21 2.32 -14.62
N HIS A 179 -16.10 1.99 -13.95
CA HIS A 179 -14.99 1.23 -14.54
C HIS A 179 -15.07 -0.28 -14.29
N ARG A 180 -16.00 -0.73 -13.43
CA ARG A 180 -16.07 -2.12 -12.94
C ARG A 180 -16.05 -3.16 -14.06
N LEU A 181 -16.86 -2.99 -15.11
CA LEU A 181 -16.90 -3.96 -16.21
C LEU A 181 -15.59 -4.00 -17.02
N ARG A 182 -14.93 -2.85 -17.21
CA ARG A 182 -13.63 -2.77 -17.88
C ARG A 182 -12.54 -3.46 -17.07
N ILE A 183 -12.57 -3.28 -15.76
CA ILE A 183 -11.64 -3.92 -14.81
C ILE A 183 -11.84 -5.44 -14.83
N GLN A 184 -13.07 -5.92 -14.72
CA GLN A 184 -13.39 -7.36 -14.76
C GLN A 184 -12.97 -8.02 -16.07
N ALA A 185 -13.26 -7.37 -17.21
CA ALA A 185 -12.83 -7.88 -18.51
C ALA A 185 -11.31 -8.02 -18.61
N ALA A 186 -10.55 -7.07 -18.06
CA ALA A 186 -9.10 -7.12 -18.07
C ALA A 186 -8.54 -8.22 -17.15
N ILE A 187 -9.18 -8.51 -16.03
CA ILE A 187 -8.81 -9.63 -15.15
C ILE A 187 -8.98 -10.96 -15.88
N ALA A 188 -10.15 -11.18 -16.49
CA ALA A 188 -10.42 -12.38 -17.26
C ALA A 188 -9.45 -12.53 -18.45
N GLN A 189 -9.08 -11.42 -19.08
CA GLN A 189 -8.19 -11.43 -20.23
C GLN A 189 -6.71 -11.67 -19.87
N TYR A 190 -6.22 -11.08 -18.77
CA TYR A 190 -4.78 -11.03 -18.49
C TYR A 190 -4.36 -11.77 -17.22
N VAL A 191 -5.22 -11.89 -16.21
CA VAL A 191 -4.84 -12.44 -14.90
C VAL A 191 -5.20 -13.92 -14.81
N GLU A 192 -6.44 -14.27 -15.15
CA GLU A 192 -6.91 -15.67 -15.09
C GLU A 192 -6.04 -16.63 -15.92
N PRO A 193 -5.61 -16.30 -17.16
CA PRO A 193 -4.77 -17.20 -17.95
C PRO A 193 -3.40 -17.45 -17.31
N GLN A 194 -2.83 -16.45 -16.63
CA GLN A 194 -1.54 -16.58 -15.98
C GLN A 194 -1.62 -17.45 -14.72
N ILE A 195 -2.72 -17.34 -13.96
CA ILE A 195 -3.00 -18.25 -12.84
C ILE A 195 -3.18 -19.67 -13.35
N ALA A 196 -3.94 -19.87 -14.44
CA ALA A 196 -4.15 -21.18 -15.03
C ALA A 196 -2.83 -21.82 -15.49
N ALA A 197 -1.96 -21.07 -16.16
CA ALA A 197 -0.64 -21.53 -16.59
C ALA A 197 0.24 -21.93 -15.39
N MET A 198 0.25 -21.13 -14.32
CA MET A 198 0.98 -21.46 -13.09
C MET A 198 0.45 -22.75 -12.45
N LEU A 199 -0.86 -22.93 -12.38
CA LEU A 199 -1.46 -24.14 -11.81
C LEU A 199 -1.16 -25.37 -12.66
N GLU A 200 -1.21 -25.26 -13.98
CA GLU A 200 -0.85 -26.35 -14.90
C GLU A 200 0.62 -26.78 -14.72
N GLU A 201 1.53 -25.81 -14.60
CA GLU A 201 2.95 -26.07 -14.34
C GLU A 201 3.16 -26.76 -12.98
N LEU A 202 2.47 -26.30 -11.94
CA LEU A 202 2.51 -26.94 -10.62
C LEU A 202 1.99 -28.38 -10.67
N THR A 203 0.90 -28.64 -11.39
CA THR A 203 0.36 -30.00 -11.57
C THR A 203 1.38 -30.90 -12.28
N ARG A 204 1.99 -30.43 -13.39
CA ARG A 204 3.01 -31.20 -14.11
C ARG A 204 4.22 -31.53 -13.25
N SER A 205 4.71 -30.56 -12.46
CA SER A 205 5.83 -30.77 -11.54
C SER A 205 5.48 -31.78 -10.43
N LEU A 206 4.23 -31.85 -9.98
CA LEU A 206 3.78 -32.79 -8.96
C LEU A 206 3.55 -34.21 -9.53
N ASP A 207 3.12 -34.32 -10.79
CA ASP A 207 2.88 -35.60 -11.48
C ASP A 207 4.19 -36.30 -11.90
N ALA A 208 5.27 -35.53 -12.13
CA ALA A 208 6.59 -36.05 -12.53
C ALA A 208 7.73 -35.46 -11.67
N PRO A 209 7.76 -35.70 -10.35
CA PRO A 209 8.65 -34.99 -9.42
C PRO A 209 10.15 -35.31 -9.56
N PHE A 210 10.50 -36.29 -10.40
CA PHE A 210 11.88 -36.76 -10.60
C PHE A 210 12.32 -36.75 -12.08
N GLU A 211 11.50 -36.23 -13.00
CA GLU A 211 11.99 -36.03 -14.36
C GLU A 211 12.92 -34.81 -14.38
N PRO A 212 14.19 -34.97 -14.78
CA PRO A 212 15.09 -33.83 -14.88
C PRO A 212 14.55 -32.96 -16.00
N ASN A 213 14.26 -31.69 -15.68
CA ASN A 213 14.05 -30.63 -16.67
C ASN A 213 15.11 -30.80 -17.75
N GLY A 214 14.69 -31.16 -18.97
CA GLY A 214 15.57 -31.57 -20.05
C GLY A 214 16.69 -30.54 -20.22
N ASP A 215 17.89 -30.92 -19.81
CA ASP A 215 19.11 -30.20 -20.06
C ASP A 215 19.29 -30.10 -21.58
N PRO A 216 19.33 -28.91 -22.19
CA PRO A 216 19.64 -28.79 -23.60
C PRO A 216 21.15 -28.95 -23.79
N GLY A 217 21.66 -30.19 -23.71
CA GLY A 217 23.06 -30.52 -23.98
C GLY A 217 23.23 -32.03 -24.12
N LEU A 218 23.87 -32.60 -25.13
CA LEU A 218 24.88 -32.13 -26.10
C LEU A 218 24.71 -32.93 -27.40
N PRO A 219 25.15 -32.42 -28.58
CA PRO A 219 25.18 -33.23 -29.79
C PRO A 219 26.27 -34.30 -29.68
N GLU A 220 25.91 -35.55 -29.88
CA GLU A 220 26.86 -36.67 -29.92
C GLU A 220 27.85 -36.51 -31.09
N LEU A 221 29.14 -36.71 -30.78
CA LEU A 221 30.25 -36.81 -31.72
C LEU A 221 30.35 -38.22 -32.31
#